data_AF-A0A922YG00-F1
#
_entry.id   AF-A0A922YG00-F1
#
_cell.length_a   1.000
_cell.length_b   1.000
_cell.length_c   1.000
_cell.angle_alpha   90.00
_cell.angle_beta   90.00
_cell.angle_gamma   90.00
#
_symmetry.space_group_name_H-M   'P 1'
#
loop_
_entity.id
_entity.type
_entity.pdbx_description
1 polymer ?
#
loop_
_entity_poly.entity_id
_entity_poly.type
_entity_poly.pdbx_seq_one_letter_code
_entity_poly.pdbx_strand_id
1 'polypeptide(L)'
;AEQVSARICYELGLPADLHESHASYVSHWLEILKADKTAIITAAAKADQAFNHLAAYSGFQSEPAGEEGEEADETAPVPAFA
;
A
#
# COMPACT_ATOMS: atom_id res chain seq x y z
N ALA A 1 8.74 -6.22 6.49
CA ALA A 1 7.57 -6.92 7.03
C ALA A 1 6.40 -5.95 7.18
N GLU A 2 6.60 -4.82 7.87
CA GLU A 2 5.57 -3.78 8.12
C GLU A 2 4.64 -3.44 6.94
N GLN A 3 5.17 -3.24 5.73
CA GLN A 3 4.33 -2.93 4.55
C GLN A 3 3.30 -4.03 4.24
N VAL A 4 3.70 -5.31 4.33
CA VAL A 4 2.79 -6.44 4.10
C VAL A 4 1.77 -6.53 5.21
N SER A 5 2.21 -6.35 6.46
CA SER A 5 1.34 -6.34 7.63
C SER A 5 0.26 -5.27 7.50
N ALA A 6 0.67 -4.04 7.15
CA ALA A 6 -0.22 -2.91 6.96
C ALA A 6 -1.25 -3.17 5.84
N ARG A 7 -0.80 -3.74 4.71
CA ARG A 7 -1.70 -4.13 3.62
C ARG A 7 -2.72 -5.18 4.07
N ILE A 8 -2.28 -6.22 4.77
CA ILE A 8 -3.19 -7.25 5.31
C ILE A 8 -4.19 -6.63 6.28
N CYS A 9 -3.76 -5.75 7.18
CA CYS A 9 -4.67 -5.07 8.10
C CYS A 9 -5.71 -4.25 7.35
N TYR A 10 -5.32 -3.51 6.32
CA TYR A 10 -6.23 -2.76 5.47
C TYR A 10 -7.27 -3.66 4.79
N GLU A 11 -6.82 -4.73 4.12
CA GLU A 11 -7.69 -5.64 3.36
C GLU A 11 -8.68 -6.40 4.27
N LEU A 12 -8.32 -6.62 5.54
CA LEU A 12 -9.16 -7.30 6.52
C LEU A 12 -9.95 -6.35 7.42
N GLY A 13 -9.81 -5.03 7.24
CA GLY A 13 -10.44 -4.02 8.11
C GLY A 13 -9.95 -4.07 9.56
N LEU A 14 -8.72 -4.55 9.78
CA LEU A 14 -8.12 -4.67 11.11
C LEU A 14 -7.45 -3.34 11.51
N PRO A 15 -7.44 -3.01 12.81
CA PRO A 15 -6.63 -1.90 13.32
C PRO A 15 -5.15 -2.08 12.97
N ALA A 16 -4.51 -0.98 12.56
CA ALA A 16 -3.10 -0.94 12.14
C ALA A 16 -2.26 -0.07 13.09
N ASP A 17 -2.57 -0.12 14.40
CA ASP A 17 -1.87 0.68 15.40
C ASP A 17 -0.40 0.24 15.53
N LEU A 18 0.52 1.17 15.30
CA LEU A 18 1.96 0.95 15.48
C LEU A 18 2.32 1.16 16.95
N HIS A 19 2.83 0.11 17.59
CA HIS A 19 3.38 0.20 18.93
C HIS A 19 4.84 0.69 18.88
N GLU A 20 5.23 1.61 19.78
CA GLU A 20 6.57 2.26 19.79
C GLU A 20 7.73 1.25 19.90
N SER A 21 7.49 0.04 20.42
CA SER A 21 8.52 -1.00 20.52
C SER A 21 9.01 -1.56 19.18
N HIS A 22 8.36 -1.24 18.06
CA HIS A 22 8.70 -1.80 16.75
C HIS A 22 9.72 -0.97 15.96
N ALA A 23 9.97 0.30 16.31
CA ALA A 23 10.75 1.21 15.44
C ALA A 23 12.29 1.00 15.45
N SER A 24 12.81 -0.06 16.07
CA SER A 24 14.27 -0.30 16.16
C SER A 24 14.96 -0.42 14.80
N TYR A 25 14.21 -0.78 13.74
CA TYR A 25 14.70 -0.89 12.38
C TYR A 25 14.76 0.46 11.61
N VAL A 26 14.19 1.55 12.12
CA VAL A 26 14.08 2.82 11.37
C VAL A 26 15.46 3.39 11.06
N SER A 27 16.38 3.40 12.03
CA SER A 27 17.75 3.87 11.83
C SER A 27 18.47 3.09 10.72
N HIS A 28 18.29 1.76 10.69
CA HIS A 28 18.88 0.90 9.67
C HIS A 28 18.29 1.16 8.27
N TRP A 29 16.98 1.37 8.17
CA TRP A 29 16.35 1.73 6.90
C TRP A 29 16.81 3.09 6.37
N LEU A 30 17.07 4.06 7.26
CA LEU A 30 17.64 5.35 6.84
C LEU A 30 19.03 5.20 6.24
N GLU A 31 19.86 4.28 6.73
CA GLU A 31 21.17 3.98 6.15
C GLU A 31 21.03 3.37 4.75
N ILE A 32 20.13 2.39 4.60
CA ILE A 32 19.84 1.74 3.31
C ILE A 32 19.35 2.77 2.30
N LEU A 33 18.41 3.63 2.68
CA LEU A 33 17.82 4.62 1.76
C LEU A 33 18.80 5.73 1.36
N LYS A 34 19.78 6.05 2.22
CA LYS A 34 20.87 6.96 1.86
C LYS A 34 21.83 6.33 0.85
N ALA A 35 22.08 5.03 0.95
CA ALA A 35 22.93 4.30 0.03
C ALA A 35 22.21 4.00 -1.31
N ASP A 36 20.92 3.68 -1.26
CA ASP A 36 20.10 3.33 -2.42
C ASP A 36 18.68 3.88 -2.28
N LYS A 37 18.36 4.91 -3.08
CA LYS A 37 17.05 5.56 -3.11
C LYS A 37 15.95 4.67 -3.70
N THR A 38 16.31 3.63 -4.45
CA THR A 38 15.36 2.70 -5.09
C THR A 38 15.00 1.52 -4.18
N ALA A 39 15.70 1.36 -3.05
CA ALA A 39 15.46 0.28 -2.10
C ALA A 39 14.01 0.25 -1.61
N ILE A 40 13.36 1.41 -1.48
CA ILE A 40 11.93 1.49 -1.08
C ILE A 40 10.99 0.87 -2.12
N ILE A 41 11.27 1.03 -3.41
CA ILE A 41 10.45 0.48 -4.50
C ILE A 41 10.62 -1.05 -4.53
N THR A 42 11.85 -1.52 -4.35
CA THR A 42 12.13 -2.97 -4.28
C THR A 42 11.49 -3.61 -3.05
N ALA A 43 11.51 -2.92 -1.90
CA ALA A 43 10.82 -3.36 -0.69
C ALA A 43 9.30 -3.46 -0.91
N ALA A 44 8.70 -2.45 -1.56
CA ALA A 44 7.28 -2.46 -1.92
C ALA A 44 6.93 -3.62 -2.87
N ALA A 45 7.72 -3.82 -3.94
CA ALA A 45 7.49 -4.92 -4.88
C ALA A 45 7.57 -6.30 -4.19
N LYS A 46 8.51 -6.48 -3.26
CA LYS A 46 8.60 -7.70 -2.45
C LYS A 46 7.43 -7.85 -1.48
N ALA A 47 6.93 -6.73 -0.93
CA ALA A 47 5.75 -6.75 -0.08
C ALA A 47 4.50 -7.20 -0.85
N ASP A 48 4.31 -6.69 -2.07
CA ASP A 48 3.20 -7.12 -2.94
C ASP A 48 3.31 -8.59 -3.34
N GLN A 49 4.51 -9.07 -3.67
CA GLN A 49 4.74 -10.50 -3.94
C GLN A 49 4.39 -11.37 -2.73
N ALA A 50 4.80 -10.96 -1.53
CA ALA A 50 4.48 -11.68 -0.30
C ALA A 50 2.98 -11.69 0.00
N PHE A 51 2.31 -10.55 -0.17
CA PHE A 51 0.85 -10.46 -0.03
C PHE A 51 0.15 -11.39 -1.02
N ASN A 52 0.48 -11.32 -2.31
CA ASN A 52 -0.12 -12.16 -3.34
C ASN A 52 0.11 -13.65 -3.08
N HIS A 53 1.30 -14.01 -2.59
CA HIS A 53 1.58 -15.38 -2.17
C HIS A 53 0.64 -15.80 -1.04
N LEU A 54 0.48 -15.01 0.01
CA LEU A 54 -0.44 -15.32 1.12
C LEU A 54 -1.91 -15.36 0.67
N ALA A 55 -2.32 -14.40 -0.18
CA ALA A 55 -3.66 -14.32 -0.74
C ALA A 55 -4.06 -15.62 -1.45
N ALA A 56 -3.16 -16.19 -2.25
CA ALA A 56 -3.37 -17.44 -2.99
C ALA A 56 -3.73 -18.66 -2.12
N TYR A 57 -3.34 -18.67 -0.84
CA TYR A 57 -3.67 -19.75 0.10
C TYR A 57 -4.81 -19.40 1.06
N SER A 58 -5.23 -18.14 1.11
CA SER A 58 -6.20 -17.63 2.10
C SER A 58 -7.66 -17.64 1.62
N GLY A 59 -7.90 -17.93 0.34
CA GLY A 59 -9.22 -17.77 -0.28
C GLY A 59 -9.59 -16.30 -0.54
N PHE A 60 -8.67 -15.36 -0.33
CA PHE A 60 -8.83 -13.94 -0.65
C PHE A 60 -9.02 -13.76 -2.15
N GLN A 61 -10.18 -13.23 -2.54
CA GLN A 61 -10.45 -12.81 -3.92
C GLN A 61 -10.27 -11.29 -3.97
N SER A 62 -9.17 -10.85 -4.58
CA SER A 62 -9.00 -9.44 -4.92
C SER A 62 -10.00 -9.08 -6.01
N GLU A 63 -10.89 -8.11 -5.75
CA GLU A 63 -11.66 -7.45 -6.79
C GLU A 63 -10.67 -6.91 -7.84
N PRO A 64 -10.92 -7.12 -9.16
CA PRO A 64 -10.05 -6.57 -10.18
C PRO A 64 -10.04 -5.05 -10.05
N ALA A 65 -8.85 -4.47 -9.94
CA ALA A 65 -8.68 -3.03 -9.97
C ALA A 65 -9.38 -2.48 -11.21
N GLY A 66 -10.47 -1.74 -11.00
CA GLY A 66 -11.17 -1.05 -12.07
C GLY A 66 -10.16 -0.22 -12.86
N GLU A 67 -10.27 -0.29 -14.18
CA GLU A 67 -9.54 0.57 -15.10
C GLU A 67 -9.95 2.01 -14.83
N GLU A 68 -9.28 2.71 -13.91
CA GLU A 68 -9.33 4.17 -13.83
C GLU A 68 -8.41 4.74 -14.91
N GLY A 69 -8.83 4.50 -16.16
CA GLY A 69 -8.38 5.20 -17.33
C GLY A 69 -9.12 6.53 -17.43
N GLU A 70 -8.36 7.59 -17.23
CA GLU A 70 -8.65 8.98 -17.51
C GLU A 70 -9.49 9.21 -18.78
N GLU A 71 -10.75 9.65 -18.59
CA GLU A 71 -11.47 10.45 -19.60
C GLU A 71 -11.99 11.70 -18.89
N ALA A 72 -11.17 12.74 -18.90
CA ALA A 72 -11.65 14.10 -18.73
C ALA A 72 -12.41 14.48 -20.01
N ASP A 73 -13.73 14.29 -20.02
CA ASP A 73 -14.61 14.96 -20.99
C ASP A 73 -15.44 16.03 -20.29
N GLU A 74 -15.27 17.22 -20.84
CA GLU A 74 -15.84 18.50 -20.48
C GLU A 74 -17.34 18.51 -20.81
N THR A 75 -18.24 18.52 -19.80
CA THR A 75 -19.56 19.21 -19.81
C THR A 75 -20.46 18.77 -18.65
N ALA A 76 -20.40 19.47 -17.50
CA ALA A 76 -21.53 19.52 -16.56
C ALA A 76 -21.50 20.83 -15.74
N PRO A 77 -22.64 21.50 -15.52
CA PRO A 77 -22.68 22.87 -15.05
C PRO A 77 -22.33 22.97 -13.56
N VAL A 78 -21.54 24.00 -13.22
CA VAL A 78 -21.21 24.38 -11.85
C VAL A 78 -22.51 24.68 -11.08
N PRO A 79 -22.79 24.05 -9.93
CA PRO A 79 -23.97 24.39 -9.15
C PRO A 79 -23.78 25.78 -8.53
N ALA A 80 -24.71 26.68 -8.83
CA ALA A 80 -24.82 27.98 -8.18
C ALA A 80 -25.23 27.75 -6.71
N PHE A 81 -24.33 28.05 -5.78
CA PHE A 81 -24.67 28.12 -4.37
C PHE A 81 -25.57 29.35 -4.14
N ALA A 82 -26.73 29.12 -3.53
CA ALA A 82 -27.63 30.15 -3.00
C ALA A 82 -27.44 30.29 -1.49
#